data_AF-A0A512BJF2-F1
#
_entry.id   AF-A0A512BJF2-F1
#
_cell.length_a   1.000
_cell.length_b   1.000
_cell.length_c   1.000
_cell.angle_alpha   90.00
_cell.angle_beta   90.00
_cell.angle_gamma   90.00
#
_symmetry.space_group_name_H-M   'P 1'
#
loop_
_entity.id
_entity.type
_entity.pdbx_description
1 polymer ?
#
loop_
_entity_poly.entity_id
_entity_poly.type
_entity_poly.pdbx_seq_one_letter_code
_entity_poly.pdbx_strand_id
1 'polypeptide(L)' 'MNYHGKMLNNIQNYIESLFNQSEADFLMYHNLEHTKFVVAKTQEIGADHTLDKTDFLILSASAWFHDAGHLTGGLKFHED' A
#
# COMPACT_ATOMS: atom_id res chain seq x y z
N MET A 1 -10.96 -2.61 22.25
CA MET A 1 -9.79 -1.98 21.60
C MET A 1 -9.92 -2.16 20.09
N ASN A 2 -9.68 -1.12 19.29
CA ASN A 2 -9.73 -1.19 17.82
C ASN A 2 -8.39 -1.72 17.28
N TYR A 3 -8.21 -3.04 17.29
CA TYR A 3 -6.98 -3.69 16.85
C TYR A 3 -6.73 -3.53 15.34
N HIS A 4 -7.77 -3.64 14.51
CA HIS A 4 -7.68 -3.47 13.05
C HIS A 4 -7.17 -2.08 12.66
N GLY A 5 -7.73 -1.02 13.25
CA GLY A 5 -7.27 0.35 12.96
C GLY A 5 -5.81 0.58 13.37
N LYS A 6 -5.38 0.03 14.51
CA LYS A 6 -3.97 0.10 14.93
C LYS A 6 -3.05 -0.66 13.96
N MET A 7 -3.50 -1.81 13.46
CA MET A 7 -2.73 -2.62 12.51
C MET A 7 -2.59 -1.90 11.16
N LEU A 8 -3.66 -1.26 10.66
CA LEU A 8 -3.58 -0.46 9.43
C LEU A 8 -2.63 0.73 9.58
N ASN A 9 -2.68 1.45 10.70
CA ASN A 9 -1.74 2.54 10.94
C ASN A 9 -0.27 2.05 10.96
N ASN A 10 -0.02 0.89 11.55
CA ASN A 10 1.32 0.30 11.56
C ASN A 10 1.79 -0.08 10.16
N ILE A 11 0.89 -0.63 9.33
CA ILE A 11 1.17 -1.01 7.94
C ILE A 11 1.47 0.23 7.10
N GLN A 12 0.63 1.26 7.18
CA GLN A 12 0.85 2.55 6.51
C GLN A 12 2.23 3.11 6.86
N ASN A 13 2.53 3.25 8.16
CA ASN A 13 3.81 3.82 8.62
C ASN A 13 5.01 2.99 8.12
N TYR A 14 4.87 1.66 8.10
CA TYR A 14 5.91 0.77 7.59
C TYR A 14 6.16 1.00 6.11
N ILE A 15 5.11 1.03 5.28
CA ILE A 15 5.24 1.21 3.83
C ILE A 15 5.75 2.61 3.47
N GLU A 16 5.22 3.65 4.09
CA GLU A 16 5.73 5.01 3.90
C GLU A 16 7.22 5.10 4.25
N SER A 17 7.63 4.48 5.37
CA SER A 17 9.04 4.42 5.75
C SER A 17 9.87 3.63 4.75
N LEU A 18 9.34 2.54 4.21
CA LEU A 18 10.03 1.68 3.25
C LEU A 18 10.33 2.44 1.95
N PHE A 19 9.34 3.13 1.38
CA PHE A 19 9.53 3.98 0.19
C PHE A 19 10.47 5.16 0.46
N ASN A 20 10.40 5.78 1.65
CA ASN A 20 11.26 6.92 1.99
C ASN A 20 12.73 6.51 2.26
N GLN A 21 12.98 5.26 2.64
CA GLN A 21 14.33 4.76 2.93
C GLN A 21 14.99 4.10 1.71
N SER A 22 14.22 3.71 0.70
CA SER A 22 14.75 3.19 -0.56
C SER A 22 15.28 4.33 -1.44
N GLU A 23 16.44 4.12 -2.08
CA GLU A 23 16.91 4.95 -3.22
C GLU A 23 16.06 4.64 -4.46
N ALA A 24 14.76 4.90 -4.38
CA ALA A 24 13.75 4.52 -5.36
C ALA A 24 13.51 5.62 -6.42
N ASP A 25 14.48 6.49 -6.67
CA ASP A 25 14.39 7.56 -7.69
C ASP A 25 14.13 7.01 -9.11
N PHE A 26 14.32 5.71 -9.32
CA PHE A 26 14.01 5.00 -10.55
C PHE A 26 12.53 4.60 -10.70
N LEU A 27 11.71 4.74 -9.65
CA LEU A 27 10.27 4.46 -9.70
C LEU A 27 9.49 5.75 -10.01
N MET A 28 9.25 6.00 -11.29
CA MET A 28 8.43 7.11 -11.77
C MET A 28 6.94 6.90 -11.53
N TYR A 29 6.44 5.66 -11.60
CA TYR A 29 5.02 5.33 -11.49
C TYR A 29 4.66 4.51 -10.25
N HIS A 30 5.27 3.35 -9.98
CA HIS A 30 4.96 2.50 -8.81
C HIS A 30 5.64 3.04 -7.54
N ASN A 31 5.40 4.32 -7.25
CA ASN A 31 5.93 5.06 -6.12
C ASN A 31 4.90 5.19 -4.99
N LEU A 32 5.29 5.89 -3.92
CA LEU A 32 4.44 6.08 -2.75
C LEU A 32 3.12 6.80 -3.07
N GLU A 33 3.11 7.74 -4.02
CA GLU A 33 1.90 8.47 -4.38
C GLU A 33 0.91 7.57 -5.15
N HIS A 34 1.41 6.72 -6.05
CA HIS A 34 0.58 5.68 -6.67
C HIS A 34 0.02 4.72 -5.62
N THR A 35 0.85 4.26 -4.69
CA THR A 35 0.41 3.38 -3.59
C THR A 35 -0.72 4.01 -2.78
N LYS A 36 -0.58 5.28 -2.36
CA LYS A 36 -1.64 6.00 -1.64
C LYS A 36 -2.91 6.15 -2.47
N PHE A 37 -2.79 6.43 -3.76
CA PHE A 37 -3.94 6.51 -4.65
C PHE A 37 -4.70 5.18 -4.73
N VAL A 38 -3.99 4.06 -4.92
CA VAL A 38 -4.59 2.73 -4.95
C VAL A 38 -5.24 2.38 -3.62
N VAL A 39 -4.60 2.70 -2.49
CA VAL A 39 -5.20 2.51 -1.14
C VAL A 39 -6.51 3.29 -1.02
N ALA A 40 -6.52 4.57 -1.40
CA ALA A 40 -7.72 5.40 -1.31
C ALA A 40 -8.86 4.84 -2.16
N LYS A 41 -8.58 4.44 -3.41
CA LYS A 41 -9.59 3.84 -4.29
C LYS A 41 -10.06 2.47 -3.82
N THR A 42 -9.16 1.66 -3.28
CA THR A 42 -9.49 0.36 -2.70
C THR A 42 -10.42 0.51 -1.50
N GLN A 43 -10.16 1.49 -0.63
CA GLN A 43 -11.00 1.78 0.54
C GLN A 43 -12.34 2.39 0.16
N GLU A 44 -12.37 3.28 -0.84
CA GLU A 44 -13.62 3.85 -1.40
C GLU A 44 -14.54 2.74 -1.91
N ILE A 45 -14.03 1.88 -2.79
CA ILE A 45 -14.79 0.74 -3.34
C ILE A 45 -15.16 -0.24 -2.23
N GLY A 46 -14.20 -0.59 -1.37
CA GLY A 46 -14.40 -1.56 -0.27
C GLY A 46 -15.43 -1.11 0.76
N ALA A 47 -15.61 0.19 0.97
CA ALA A 47 -16.61 0.75 1.89
C ALA A 47 -18.05 0.62 1.34
N ASP A 48 -18.21 0.61 0.02
CA ASP A 48 -19.51 0.37 -0.64
C ASP A 48 -19.88 -1.13 -0.68
N HIS A 49 -18.93 -2.01 -0.35
CA HIS A 49 -19.16 -3.43 -0.17
C HIS A 49 -19.36 -3.76 1.32
N THR A 50 -20.28 -4.69 1.62
CA THR A 50 -20.57 -5.16 2.99
C THR A 50 -19.49 -6.11 3.52
N LEU A 51 -18.24 -5.66 3.49
CA LEU A 51 -17.09 -6.39 4.03
C LEU A 51 -17.10 -6.36 5.56
N ASP A 52 -16.69 -7.47 6.17
CA ASP A 52 -16.41 -7.45 7.60
C ASP A 52 -15.09 -6.70 7.89
N LYS A 53 -14.83 -6.42 9.17
CA LYS A 53 -13.64 -5.64 9.57
C LYS A 53 -12.32 -6.34 9.24
N THR A 54 -12.32 -7.67 9.22
CA THR A 54 -11.12 -8.47 8.93
C THR A 54 -10.86 -8.45 7.43
N ASP A 55 -11.88 -8.63 6.60
CA ASP A 55 -11.77 -8.56 5.15
C ASP A 55 -11.38 -7.14 4.69
N PHE A 56 -11.97 -6.10 5.29
CA PHE A 56 -11.59 -4.72 5.00
C PHE A 56 -10.13 -4.42 5.39
N LEU A 57 -9.66 -4.98 6.51
CA LEU A 57 -8.25 -4.91 6.93
C LEU A 57 -7.34 -5.62 5.93
N ILE A 58 -7.67 -6.86 5.53
CA ILE A 58 -6.88 -7.63 4.56
C ILE A 58 -6.80 -6.87 3.24
N LEU A 59 -7.94 -6.41 2.72
CA LEU A 59 -8.02 -5.64 1.48
C LEU A 59 -7.15 -4.38 1.54
N SER A 60 -7.30 -3.58 2.60
CA SER A 60 -6.50 -2.37 2.80
C SER A 60 -5.01 -2.66 2.97
N ALA A 61 -4.66 -3.73 3.70
CA ALA A 61 -3.27 -4.15 3.87
C ALA A 61 -2.66 -4.58 2.53
N SER A 62 -3.37 -5.38 1.73
CA SER A 62 -2.93 -5.79 0.40
C SER A 62 -2.67 -4.58 -0.50
N ALA A 63 -3.53 -3.56 -0.48
CA ALA A 63 -3.31 -2.33 -1.25
C ALA A 63 -2.05 -1.58 -0.80
N TRP A 64 -1.74 -1.53 0.50
CA TRP A 64 -0.51 -0.93 0.98
C TRP A 64 0.75 -1.69 0.55
N PHE A 65 0.70 -3.02 0.45
CA PHE A 65 1.87 -3.84 0.11
C PHE A 65 2.06 -4.10 -1.40
N HIS A 66 1.07 -3.79 -2.25
CA HIS A 66 1.04 -4.30 -3.63
C HIS A 66 2.29 -3.95 -4.46
N ASP A 67 2.83 -2.74 -4.29
CA ASP A 67 4.01 -2.26 -5.01
C ASP A 67 5.32 -2.37 -4.21
N ALA A 68 5.28 -2.81 -2.95
CA ALA A 68 6.47 -2.87 -2.10
C ALA A 68 7.59 -3.78 -2.70
N GLY A 69 7.20 -4.74 -3.54
CA GLY A 69 8.13 -5.60 -4.28
C GLY A 69 9.00 -4.84 -5.30
N HIS A 70 8.54 -3.70 -5.83
CA HIS A 70 9.30 -2.89 -6.79
C HIS A 70 10.59 -2.32 -6.18
N LEU A 71 10.62 -2.14 -4.86
CA LEU A 71 11.77 -1.64 -4.12
C LEU A 71 12.93 -2.64 -4.01
N THR A 72 12.66 -3.94 -4.19
CA THR A 72 13.67 -5.00 -4.02
C THR A 72 13.83 -5.92 -5.24
N GLY A 73 12.93 -5.83 -6.21
CA GLY A 73 12.75 -6.82 -7.29
C GLY A 73 13.65 -6.69 -8.53
N GLY A 74 14.63 -5.78 -8.56
CA GLY A 74 15.52 -5.65 -9.74
C GLY A 74 14.79 -5.34 -11.04
N LEU A 75 13.66 -4.61 -10.97
CA LEU A 75 12.74 -4.37 -12.07
C LEU A 75 13.17 -3.17 -12.94
N LYS A 76 14.43 -3.16 -13.35
CA LYS A 76 15.11 -2.00 -13.98
C LYS A 76 14.47 -1.47 -15.28
N PHE A 77 13.42 -2.13 -15.80
CA PHE A 77 12.73 -1.81 -17.06
C PHE A 77 11.19 -1.95 -16.96
N HIS A 78 10.60 -1.99 -15.75
CA HIS A 78 9.14 -2.16 -15.60
C HIS A 78 8.33 -0.86 -15.72
N GLU A 79 9.00 0.29 -15.73
CA GLU A 79 8.36 1.62 -15.75
C GLU A 79 8.80 2.49 -16.95
N ASP A 80 9.53 1.91 -17.89
CA ASP A 80 9.98 2.56 -19.14
C ASP A 80 8.88 2.67 -20.21
#